data_AF-A0A7U6L9H0-F1
#
_entry.id   AF-A0A7U6L9H0-F1
#
_cell.length_a   1.000
_cell.length_b   1.000
_cell.length_c   1.000
_cell.angle_alpha   90.00
_cell.angle_beta   90.00
_cell.angle_gamma   90.00
#
_symmetry.space_group_name_H-M   'P 1'
#
loop_
_entity.id
_entity.type
_entity.pdbx_description
1 polymer ?
#
loop_
_entity_poly.entity_id
_entity_poly.type
_entity_poly.pdbx_seq_one_letter_code
_entity_poly.pdbx_strand_id
1 'polypeptide(L)'
;MERFLYEKLDVSRETGAIKEIPNFLKQGLSKRIELREYQKEAFENFITYFENEKLNKNKQVHTLFHMATGSGKTVIMAGLILYLYEKGYRNFLFFVNQTNILEKTKDNFINVLSNKYLFNEDLNYLGEKVKINVVDNFQRDVFKNNNINICFTTIQKLHLDLFENKENAMTGDDFENNKVVFISDESHHVNTFTKNRTKEEKEIQKSWETSIMNAFYSNKNSILLEFTATADLKDKNVEEKYRDKIIYNYPLKNFRESGYTKDFVNFSINTDTWKRTLIALILNEYRRFLFSDCG
;
A
#
# COMPACT_ATOMS: atom_id res chain seq x y z
N MET A 1 -15.89 -1.57 -24.40
CA MET A 1 -14.82 -0.99 -23.56
C MET A 1 -14.18 -2.13 -22.79
N GLU A 2 -12.85 -2.20 -22.71
CA GLU A 2 -12.18 -3.29 -21.99
C GLU A 2 -12.42 -3.15 -20.47
N ARG A 3 -12.79 -4.25 -19.81
CA ARG A 3 -13.06 -4.29 -18.36
C ARG A 3 -11.78 -4.07 -17.56
N PHE A 4 -11.90 -3.41 -16.41
CA PHE A 4 -10.83 -3.31 -15.42
C PHE A 4 -10.46 -4.69 -14.87
N LEU A 5 -9.25 -4.81 -14.33
CA LEU A 5 -8.80 -6.06 -13.71
C LEU A 5 -9.71 -6.49 -12.54
N TYR A 6 -10.06 -5.59 -11.62
CA TYR A 6 -10.94 -5.92 -10.50
C TYR A 6 -12.32 -6.42 -10.95
N GLU A 7 -12.90 -5.87 -12.03
CA GLU A 7 -14.18 -6.34 -12.60
C GLU A 7 -14.08 -7.77 -13.14
N LYS A 8 -12.93 -8.15 -13.70
CA LYS A 8 -12.68 -9.54 -14.14
C LYS A 8 -12.57 -10.49 -12.93
N LEU A 9 -12.00 -10.01 -11.82
CA LEU A 9 -11.88 -10.77 -10.58
C LEU A 9 -13.21 -10.89 -9.85
N ASP A 10 -14.08 -9.88 -9.89
CA ASP A 10 -15.43 -9.96 -9.33
C ASP A 10 -16.25 -11.04 -10.04
N VAL A 11 -16.15 -11.14 -11.38
CA VAL A 11 -16.76 -12.26 -12.14
C VAL A 11 -16.15 -13.61 -11.73
N SER A 12 -14.84 -13.65 -11.44
CA SER A 12 -14.18 -14.88 -10.96
C SER A 12 -14.72 -15.28 -9.57
N ARG A 13 -15.02 -14.31 -8.71
CA ARG A 13 -15.66 -14.52 -7.41
C ARG A 13 -17.09 -15.06 -7.55
N GLU A 14 -17.90 -14.45 -8.41
CA GLU A 14 -19.28 -14.88 -8.67
C GLU A 14 -19.37 -16.31 -9.22
N THR A 15 -18.36 -16.73 -9.99
CA THR A 15 -18.27 -18.09 -10.56
C THR A 15 -17.56 -19.10 -9.65
N GLY A 16 -17.19 -18.71 -8.42
CA GLY A 16 -16.52 -19.57 -7.45
C GLY A 16 -15.07 -19.92 -7.82
N ALA A 17 -14.46 -19.22 -8.76
CA ALA A 17 -13.09 -19.43 -9.25
C ALA A 17 -12.03 -18.64 -8.46
N ILE A 18 -12.34 -18.24 -7.22
CA ILE A 18 -11.40 -17.54 -6.33
C ILE A 18 -10.52 -18.50 -5.54
N LYS A 19 -9.32 -18.04 -5.22
CA LYS A 19 -8.40 -18.72 -4.32
C LYS A 19 -8.67 -18.32 -2.88
N GLU A 20 -8.65 -19.31 -1.99
CA GLU A 20 -8.80 -19.08 -0.56
C GLU A 20 -7.57 -18.40 0.04
N ILE A 21 -7.80 -17.64 1.11
CA ILE A 21 -6.75 -17.00 1.89
C ILE A 21 -6.00 -18.07 2.73
N PRO A 22 -4.68 -18.25 2.55
CA PRO A 22 -3.91 -19.25 3.29
C PRO A 22 -3.93 -19.05 4.80
N ASN A 23 -3.80 -20.15 5.53
CA ASN A 23 -3.78 -20.14 6.99
C ASN A 23 -2.61 -19.34 7.54
N PHE A 24 -1.44 -19.38 6.88
CA PHE A 24 -0.27 -18.62 7.35
C PHE A 24 -0.53 -17.11 7.35
N LEU A 25 -1.22 -16.57 6.32
CA LEU A 25 -1.65 -15.17 6.31
C LEU A 25 -2.60 -14.89 7.49
N LYS A 26 -3.67 -15.70 7.63
CA LYS A 26 -4.69 -15.48 8.68
C LYS A 26 -4.10 -15.53 10.09
N GLN A 27 -3.23 -16.51 10.36
CA GLN A 27 -2.62 -16.72 11.67
C GLN A 27 -1.42 -15.81 11.92
N GLY A 28 -0.77 -15.32 10.86
CA GLY A 28 0.40 -14.46 10.95
C GLY A 28 0.06 -12.99 11.19
N LEU A 29 -1.19 -12.56 10.96
CA LEU A 29 -1.67 -11.25 11.39
C LEU A 29 -1.85 -11.22 12.91
N SER A 30 -1.74 -10.02 13.49
CA SER A 30 -1.97 -9.79 14.91
C SER A 30 -3.34 -10.31 15.34
N LYS A 31 -3.41 -11.00 16.48
CA LYS A 31 -4.66 -11.57 17.03
C LYS A 31 -5.73 -10.51 17.33
N ARG A 32 -5.35 -9.23 17.36
CA ARG A 32 -6.25 -8.07 17.56
C ARG A 32 -6.93 -7.63 16.26
N ILE A 33 -6.50 -8.18 15.12
CA ILE A 33 -7.02 -7.83 13.80
C ILE A 33 -8.05 -8.89 13.41
N GLU A 34 -9.30 -8.45 13.31
CA GLU A 34 -10.36 -9.20 12.65
C GLU A 34 -10.52 -8.65 11.24
N LEU A 35 -10.32 -9.52 10.23
CA LEU A 35 -10.43 -9.11 8.83
C LEU A 35 -11.89 -8.86 8.45
N ARG A 36 -12.15 -7.67 7.92
CA ARG A 36 -13.45 -7.31 7.34
C ARG A 36 -13.61 -7.96 5.97
N GLU A 37 -14.85 -8.14 5.51
CA GLU A 37 -15.15 -8.81 4.24
C GLU A 37 -14.40 -8.19 3.04
N TYR A 38 -14.40 -6.86 2.91
CA TYR A 38 -13.67 -6.19 1.82
C TYR A 38 -12.15 -6.40 1.87
N GLN A 39 -11.57 -6.66 3.06
CA GLN A 39 -10.14 -6.97 3.19
C GLN A 39 -9.89 -8.42 2.75
N LYS A 40 -10.80 -9.34 3.08
CA LYS A 40 -10.75 -10.73 2.60
C LYS A 40 -10.83 -10.78 1.08
N GLU A 41 -11.81 -10.07 0.50
CA GLU A 41 -11.97 -9.94 -0.95
C GLU A 41 -10.71 -9.37 -1.63
N ALA A 42 -10.06 -8.37 -1.03
CA ALA A 42 -8.82 -7.81 -1.54
C ALA A 42 -7.67 -8.85 -1.57
N PHE A 43 -7.56 -9.68 -0.53
CA PHE A 43 -6.59 -10.78 -0.50
C PHE A 43 -6.91 -11.84 -1.54
N GLU A 44 -8.16 -12.30 -1.61
CA GLU A 44 -8.61 -13.29 -2.59
C GLU A 44 -8.34 -12.84 -4.02
N ASN A 45 -8.62 -11.56 -4.33
CA ASN A 45 -8.33 -10.97 -5.63
C ASN A 45 -6.84 -11.04 -5.98
N PHE A 46 -5.97 -10.63 -5.04
CA PHE A 46 -4.54 -10.68 -5.26
C PHE A 46 -4.02 -12.11 -5.44
N ILE A 47 -4.43 -13.04 -4.56
CA ILE A 47 -4.00 -14.44 -4.60
C ILE A 47 -4.47 -15.09 -5.91
N THR A 48 -5.74 -14.88 -6.28
CA THR A 48 -6.31 -15.39 -7.53
C THR A 48 -5.57 -14.87 -8.75
N TYR A 49 -5.25 -13.58 -8.78
CA TYR A 49 -4.47 -12.99 -9.87
C TYR A 49 -3.02 -13.49 -9.90
N PHE A 50 -2.37 -13.58 -8.74
CA PHE A 50 -0.98 -14.01 -8.61
C PHE A 50 -0.78 -15.46 -9.05
N GLU A 51 -1.69 -16.36 -8.66
CA GLU A 51 -1.58 -17.80 -8.95
C GLU A 51 -2.16 -18.21 -10.31
N ASN A 52 -2.88 -17.31 -11.01
CA ASN A 52 -3.52 -17.64 -12.28
C ASN A 52 -2.76 -17.02 -13.47
N GLU A 53 -1.93 -17.83 -14.10
CA GLU A 53 -1.14 -17.47 -15.28
C GLU A 53 -1.99 -16.91 -16.45
N LYS A 54 -3.25 -17.35 -16.57
CA LYS A 54 -4.16 -16.84 -17.62
C LYS A 54 -4.62 -15.41 -17.33
N LEU A 55 -4.80 -15.06 -16.05
CA LEU A 55 -5.22 -13.72 -15.64
C LEU A 55 -4.06 -12.73 -15.68
N ASN A 56 -2.90 -13.13 -15.17
CA ASN A 56 -1.71 -12.28 -15.17
C ASN A 56 -0.99 -12.25 -16.54
N LYS A 57 -1.30 -13.19 -17.45
CA LYS A 57 -0.71 -13.32 -18.79
C LYS A 57 0.82 -13.44 -18.76
N ASN A 58 1.38 -14.05 -17.72
CA ASN A 58 2.81 -14.11 -17.43
C ASN A 58 3.49 -12.74 -17.39
N LYS A 59 2.73 -11.66 -17.16
CA LYS A 59 3.29 -10.33 -16.91
C LYS A 59 3.92 -10.31 -15.52
N GLN A 60 4.96 -9.50 -15.39
CA GLN A 60 5.48 -9.14 -14.08
C GLN A 60 4.38 -8.48 -13.24
N VAL A 61 4.25 -8.90 -11.99
CA VAL A 61 3.12 -8.53 -11.13
C VAL A 61 3.25 -7.07 -10.70
N HIS A 62 2.31 -6.26 -11.18
CA HIS A 62 2.16 -4.85 -10.81
C HIS A 62 0.70 -4.57 -10.53
N THR A 63 0.34 -4.41 -9.25
CA THR A 63 -1.03 -4.27 -8.80
C THR A 63 -1.26 -2.98 -8.02
N LEU A 64 -2.46 -2.42 -8.14
CA LEU A 64 -2.92 -1.23 -7.42
C LEU A 64 -4.15 -1.56 -6.57
N PHE A 65 -4.06 -1.31 -5.27
CA PHE A 65 -5.17 -1.32 -4.33
C PHE A 65 -5.70 0.11 -4.18
N HIS A 66 -6.81 0.41 -4.84
CA HIS A 66 -7.48 1.70 -4.72
C HIS A 66 -8.48 1.63 -3.56
N MET A 67 -8.10 2.11 -2.39
CA MET A 67 -8.86 1.91 -1.15
C MET A 67 -8.92 3.16 -0.29
N ALA A 68 -10.09 3.47 0.26
CA ALA A 68 -10.32 4.68 1.06
C ALA A 68 -9.32 4.84 2.22
N THR A 69 -8.96 6.08 2.56
CA THR A 69 -8.18 6.36 3.77
C THR A 69 -8.90 5.85 5.01
N GLY A 70 -8.18 5.15 5.90
CA GLY A 70 -8.77 4.55 7.10
C GLY A 70 -9.45 3.20 6.88
N SER A 71 -9.52 2.69 5.63
CA SER A 71 -10.06 1.35 5.34
C SER A 71 -9.13 0.20 5.79
N GLY A 72 -7.93 0.51 6.28
CA GLY A 72 -6.98 -0.50 6.75
C GLY A 72 -6.05 -1.05 5.67
N LYS A 73 -5.61 -0.22 4.71
CA LYS A 73 -4.60 -0.56 3.67
C LYS A 73 -3.36 -1.24 4.27
N THR A 74 -2.91 -0.74 5.42
CA THR A 74 -1.74 -1.26 6.13
C THR A 74 -1.91 -2.70 6.61
N VAL A 75 -3.13 -3.13 6.95
CA VAL A 75 -3.44 -4.53 7.28
C VAL A 75 -3.29 -5.41 6.04
N ILE A 76 -3.74 -4.93 4.88
CA ILE A 76 -3.58 -5.65 3.61
C ILE A 76 -2.11 -5.75 3.24
N MET A 77 -1.31 -4.70 3.41
CA MET A 77 0.15 -4.76 3.20
C MET A 77 0.80 -5.87 4.04
N ALA A 78 0.50 -5.91 5.35
CA ALA A 78 1.04 -6.94 6.25
C ALA A 78 0.61 -8.36 5.83
N GLY A 79 -0.66 -8.55 5.48
CA GLY A 79 -1.15 -9.84 5.00
C GLY A 79 -0.49 -10.29 3.70
N LEU A 80 -0.29 -9.37 2.74
CA LEU A 80 0.40 -9.68 1.49
C LEU A 80 1.88 -9.99 1.70
N ILE A 81 2.55 -9.35 2.67
CA ILE A 81 3.91 -9.71 3.07
C ILE A 81 3.98 -11.15 3.54
N LEU A 82 3.06 -11.57 4.41
CA LEU A 82 3.00 -12.95 4.90
C LEU A 82 2.74 -13.95 3.76
N TYR A 83 1.78 -13.64 2.89
CA TYR A 83 1.49 -14.48 1.73
C TYR A 83 2.67 -14.59 0.76
N LEU A 84 3.32 -13.48 0.42
CA LEU A 84 4.47 -13.50 -0.47
C LEU A 84 5.69 -14.15 0.19
N TYR A 85 5.82 -14.04 1.52
CA TYR A 85 6.80 -14.82 2.26
C TYR A 85 6.58 -16.33 2.10
N GLU A 86 5.34 -16.81 2.19
CA GLU A 86 4.96 -18.20 1.89
C GLU A 86 5.33 -18.58 0.44
N LYS A 87 5.20 -17.65 -0.52
CA LYS A 87 5.65 -17.83 -1.92
C LYS A 87 7.16 -17.66 -2.15
N GLY A 88 7.95 -17.60 -1.07
CA GLY A 88 9.41 -17.60 -1.13
C GLY A 88 10.04 -16.22 -1.34
N TYR A 89 9.31 -15.12 -1.11
CA TYR A 89 9.91 -13.78 -1.07
C TYR A 89 10.46 -13.49 0.33
N ARG A 90 11.64 -12.87 0.41
CA ARG A 90 12.29 -12.54 1.69
C ARG A 90 12.56 -11.04 1.85
N ASN A 91 12.63 -10.32 0.74
CA ASN A 91 13.04 -8.92 0.69
C ASN A 91 11.85 -8.05 0.26
N PHE A 92 11.50 -7.11 1.13
CA PHE A 92 10.37 -6.20 0.96
C PHE A 92 10.86 -4.76 1.07
N LEU A 93 10.65 -3.98 0.02
CA LEU A 93 10.96 -2.56 0.02
C LEU A 93 9.67 -1.77 0.24
N PHE A 94 9.53 -1.16 1.41
CA PHE A 94 8.46 -0.21 1.68
C PHE A 94 8.94 1.21 1.40
N PHE A 95 8.22 1.92 0.53
CA PHE A 95 8.54 3.31 0.22
C PHE A 95 7.32 4.21 0.13
N VAL A 96 7.50 5.46 0.57
CA VAL A 96 6.46 6.50 0.57
C VAL A 96 7.06 7.86 0.27
N ASN A 97 6.20 8.83 -0.04
CA ASN A 97 6.64 10.19 -0.31
C ASN A 97 6.92 11.01 0.97
N GLN A 98 6.31 10.66 2.11
CA GLN A 98 6.37 11.47 3.33
C GLN A 98 6.99 10.69 4.50
N THR A 99 8.01 11.26 5.14
CA THR A 99 8.69 10.68 6.31
C THR A 99 7.72 10.38 7.47
N ASN A 100 6.73 11.24 7.69
CA ASN A 100 5.73 11.01 8.75
C ASN A 100 4.89 9.74 8.51
N ILE A 101 4.62 9.40 7.25
CA ILE A 101 3.92 8.15 6.90
C ILE A 101 4.89 6.98 7.07
N LEU A 102 6.15 7.16 6.63
CA LEU A 102 7.20 6.14 6.75
C LEU A 102 7.37 5.67 8.20
N GLU A 103 7.58 6.61 9.13
CA GLU A 103 7.82 6.28 10.53
C GLU A 103 6.58 5.67 11.21
N LYS A 104 5.37 6.14 10.87
CA LYS A 104 4.12 5.55 11.38
C LYS A 104 3.93 4.12 10.90
N THR A 105 4.19 3.86 9.62
CA THR A 105 4.04 2.51 9.07
C THR A 105 5.13 1.59 9.61
N LYS A 106 6.36 2.08 9.74
CA LYS A 106 7.46 1.35 10.39
C LYS A 106 7.10 0.97 11.84
N ASP A 107 6.54 1.89 12.63
CA ASP A 107 6.07 1.58 13.99
C ASP A 107 5.01 0.47 13.98
N ASN A 108 3.98 0.56 13.12
CA ASN A 108 2.94 -0.47 13.02
C ASN A 108 3.51 -1.86 12.62
N PHE A 109 4.62 -1.90 11.90
CA PHE A 109 5.22 -3.15 11.41
C PHE A 109 6.17 -3.80 12.43
N ILE A 110 6.77 -3.01 13.31
CA ILE A 110 7.93 -3.44 14.12
C ILE A 110 7.64 -3.38 15.62
N ASN A 111 6.86 -2.41 16.08
CA ASN A 111 6.65 -2.18 17.50
C ASN A 111 5.59 -3.14 18.08
N VAL A 112 6.06 -4.28 18.59
CA VAL A 112 5.22 -5.34 19.20
C VAL A 112 4.35 -4.81 20.35
N LEU A 113 4.82 -3.80 21.09
CA LEU A 113 4.09 -3.21 22.22
C LEU A 113 2.96 -2.27 21.76
N SER A 114 2.95 -1.86 20.49
CA SER A 114 1.92 -0.99 19.93
C SER A 114 0.61 -1.75 19.76
N ASN A 115 -0.51 -1.14 20.16
CA ASN A 115 -1.84 -1.67 19.83
C ASN A 115 -2.13 -1.73 18.32
N LYS A 116 -1.28 -1.09 17.50
CA LYS A 116 -1.35 -1.09 16.03
C LYS A 116 -0.37 -2.08 15.39
N TYR A 117 0.33 -2.89 16.17
CA TYR A 117 1.22 -3.92 15.65
C TYR A 117 0.44 -4.90 14.77
N LEU A 118 0.95 -5.15 13.57
CA LEU A 118 0.20 -5.84 12.51
C LEU A 118 0.41 -7.34 12.43
N PHE A 119 1.51 -7.84 13.01
CA PHE A 119 1.90 -9.24 12.91
C PHE A 119 1.64 -9.97 14.22
N ASN A 120 1.60 -11.29 14.16
CA ASN A 120 1.56 -12.13 15.35
C ASN A 120 2.97 -12.19 15.97
N GLU A 121 3.06 -12.21 17.30
CA GLU A 121 4.36 -12.23 17.99
C GLU A 121 5.11 -13.55 17.77
N ASP A 122 4.35 -14.65 17.64
CA ASP A 122 4.87 -15.99 17.38
C ASP A 122 4.58 -16.41 15.93
N LEU A 123 5.16 -15.66 14.99
CA LEU A 123 5.17 -16.05 13.58
C LEU A 123 5.95 -17.36 13.39
N ASN A 124 5.24 -18.42 13.03
CA ASN A 124 5.82 -19.73 12.73
C ASN A 124 5.37 -20.19 11.34
N TYR A 125 6.32 -20.60 10.51
CA TYR A 125 6.06 -21.13 9.18
C TYR A 125 6.82 -22.45 9.02
N LEU A 126 6.10 -23.53 8.72
CA LEU A 126 6.67 -24.88 8.57
C LEU A 126 7.55 -25.35 9.75
N GLY A 127 7.19 -24.93 10.97
CA GLY A 127 7.93 -25.29 12.19
C GLY A 127 9.13 -24.39 12.50
N GLU A 128 9.43 -23.40 11.65
CA GLU A 128 10.49 -22.42 11.90
C GLU A 128 9.92 -21.08 12.36
N LYS A 129 10.59 -20.45 13.34
CA LYS A 129 10.24 -19.11 13.79
C LYS A 129 10.67 -18.07 12.77
N VAL A 130 9.72 -17.27 12.29
CA VAL A 130 9.96 -16.20 11.31
C VAL A 130 10.05 -14.88 12.06
N LYS A 131 11.11 -14.11 11.80
CA LYS A 131 11.29 -12.75 12.35
C LYS A 131 11.07 -11.70 11.27
N ILE A 132 10.68 -10.52 11.72
CA ILE A 132 10.61 -9.31 10.90
C ILE A 132 11.82 -8.46 11.22
N ASN A 133 12.70 -8.29 10.23
CA ASN A 133 13.94 -7.55 10.35
C ASN A 133 13.84 -6.23 9.59
N VAL A 134 14.22 -5.13 10.24
CA VAL A 134 14.46 -3.86 9.55
C VAL A 134 15.88 -3.87 9.01
N VAL A 135 16.03 -3.57 7.73
CA VAL A 135 17.32 -3.65 7.02
C VAL A 135 17.55 -2.38 6.21
N ASP A 136 18.82 -2.02 6.01
CA ASP A 136 19.19 -0.84 5.21
C ASP A 136 19.26 -1.18 3.71
N ASN A 137 19.65 -2.41 3.36
CA ASN A 137 19.72 -2.95 2.00
C ASN A 137 19.49 -4.49 2.01
N PHE A 138 19.59 -5.13 0.85
CA PHE A 138 19.37 -6.57 0.61
C PHE A 138 20.65 -7.35 0.23
N GLN A 139 21.84 -6.77 0.42
CA GLN A 139 23.12 -7.40 0.05
C GLN A 139 23.75 -8.32 1.13
N ARG A 140 23.34 -8.19 2.40
CA ARG A 140 23.98 -8.91 3.52
C ARG A 140 23.60 -10.40 3.55
N ASP A 141 24.58 -11.26 3.83
CA ASP A 141 24.38 -12.72 3.99
C ASP A 141 23.37 -13.09 5.11
N VAL A 142 23.11 -12.19 6.06
CA VAL A 142 22.10 -12.35 7.12
C VAL A 142 20.68 -12.55 6.56
N PHE A 143 20.45 -12.21 5.28
CA PHE A 143 19.19 -12.43 4.57
C PHE A 143 18.99 -13.86 4.06
N LYS A 144 20.01 -14.73 4.20
CA LYS A 144 19.89 -16.18 4.01
C LYS A 144 19.06 -16.85 5.10
N ASN A 145 18.80 -16.15 6.20
CA ASN A 145 17.88 -16.60 7.22
C ASN A 145 16.46 -16.51 6.66
N ASN A 146 15.62 -17.51 6.92
CA ASN A 146 14.24 -17.63 6.43
C ASN A 146 13.30 -16.58 7.10
N ASN A 147 13.67 -15.30 7.07
CA ASN A 147 13.00 -14.19 7.75
C ASN A 147 12.40 -13.21 6.73
N ILE A 148 11.56 -12.32 7.22
CA ILE A 148 10.99 -11.21 6.45
C ILE A 148 11.90 -10.00 6.66
N ASN A 149 12.60 -9.56 5.62
CA ASN A 149 13.48 -8.41 5.64
C ASN A 149 12.78 -7.22 4.99
N ILE A 150 12.63 -6.12 5.73
CA ILE A 150 11.92 -4.93 5.28
C ILE A 150 12.85 -3.73 5.31
N CYS A 151 13.08 -3.15 4.14
CA CYS A 151 13.73 -1.84 4.01
C CYS A 151 12.64 -0.76 3.96
N PHE A 152 12.79 0.27 4.80
CA PHE A 152 11.89 1.42 4.87
C PHE A 152 12.63 2.64 4.32
N THR A 153 12.11 3.24 3.24
CA THR A 153 12.72 4.42 2.64
C THR A 153 11.70 5.44 2.14
N THR A 154 12.16 6.66 1.88
CA THR A 154 11.38 7.62 1.10
C THR A 154 11.73 7.50 -0.37
N ILE A 155 10.82 7.89 -1.26
CA ILE A 155 11.06 7.89 -2.71
C ILE A 155 12.30 8.74 -3.07
N GLN A 156 12.44 9.89 -2.42
CA GLN A 156 13.57 10.81 -2.62
C GLN A 156 14.88 10.16 -2.22
N LYS A 157 14.91 9.56 -1.02
CA LYS A 157 16.10 8.85 -0.53
C LYS A 157 16.45 7.68 -1.45
N LEU A 158 15.47 6.87 -1.85
CA LEU A 158 15.69 5.75 -2.76
C LEU A 158 16.30 6.20 -4.10
N HIS A 159 15.76 7.27 -4.68
CA HIS A 159 16.28 7.84 -5.92
C HIS A 159 17.74 8.31 -5.78
N LEU A 160 18.05 9.02 -4.68
CA LEU A 160 19.41 9.48 -4.39
C LEU A 160 20.38 8.32 -4.14
N ASP A 161 19.96 7.31 -3.37
CA ASP A 161 20.78 6.14 -3.05
C ASP A 161 21.13 5.36 -4.32
N LEU A 162 20.17 5.19 -5.23
CA LEU A 162 20.37 4.56 -6.55
C LEU A 162 21.26 5.36 -7.50
N PHE A 163 21.37 6.68 -7.32
CA PHE A 163 22.16 7.56 -8.19
C PHE A 163 23.58 7.77 -7.67
N GLU A 164 23.76 7.93 -6.35
CA GLU A 164 25.01 8.36 -5.74
C GLU A 164 25.90 7.24 -5.18
N ASN A 165 25.51 5.96 -5.34
CA ASN A 165 26.28 4.76 -4.92
C ASN A 165 27.09 4.96 -3.62
N LYS A 166 26.38 5.09 -2.50
CA LYS A 166 26.97 5.27 -1.15
C LYS A 166 27.23 3.93 -0.46
N GLU A 167 28.25 3.87 0.38
CA GLU A 167 28.48 2.70 1.24
C GLU A 167 27.26 2.41 2.13
N ASN A 168 26.85 1.14 2.22
CA ASN A 168 25.67 0.66 2.95
C ASN A 168 24.29 1.22 2.50
N ALA A 169 24.22 1.94 1.38
CA ALA A 169 22.95 2.30 0.76
C ALA A 169 22.41 1.14 -0.11
N MET A 170 21.18 1.29 -0.61
CA MET A 170 20.68 0.39 -1.65
C MET A 170 21.27 0.76 -3.00
N THR A 171 21.67 -0.26 -3.76
CA THR A 171 22.24 -0.12 -5.11
C THR A 171 21.43 -0.92 -6.12
N GLY A 172 21.77 -0.81 -7.41
CA GLY A 172 21.15 -1.65 -8.45
C GLY A 172 21.28 -3.15 -8.18
N ASP A 173 22.41 -3.58 -7.60
CA ASP A 173 22.70 -4.99 -7.30
C ASP A 173 21.70 -5.60 -6.31
N ASP A 174 21.14 -4.80 -5.40
CA ASP A 174 20.11 -5.23 -4.47
C ASP A 174 18.87 -5.77 -5.20
N PHE A 175 18.56 -5.19 -6.36
CA PHE A 175 17.38 -5.50 -7.15
C PHE A 175 17.66 -6.49 -8.28
N GLU A 176 18.85 -6.46 -8.87
CA GLU A 176 19.24 -7.43 -9.92
C GLU A 176 19.38 -8.83 -9.33
N ASN A 177 20.08 -8.96 -8.20
CA ASN A 177 20.42 -10.26 -7.59
C ASN A 177 19.30 -10.85 -6.73
N ASN A 178 18.30 -10.04 -6.33
CA ASN A 178 17.20 -10.49 -5.47
C ASN A 178 15.84 -10.21 -6.09
N LYS A 179 14.91 -11.16 -5.98
CA LYS A 179 13.48 -10.85 -6.21
C LYS A 179 12.95 -10.04 -5.04
N VAL A 180 12.47 -8.83 -5.31
CA VAL A 180 12.03 -7.87 -4.28
C VAL A 180 10.54 -7.57 -4.44
N VAL A 181 9.83 -7.45 -3.31
CA VAL A 181 8.46 -6.94 -3.29
C VAL A 181 8.50 -5.46 -2.94
N PHE A 182 8.18 -4.63 -3.92
CA PHE A 182 8.04 -3.19 -3.80
C PHE A 182 6.64 -2.86 -3.27
N ILE A 183 6.56 -2.13 -2.16
CA ILE A 183 5.31 -1.73 -1.52
C ILE A 183 5.28 -0.21 -1.44
N SER A 184 4.37 0.41 -2.20
CA SER A 184 4.15 1.85 -2.19
C SER A 184 2.85 2.19 -1.46
N ASP A 185 2.91 3.05 -0.44
CA ASP A 185 1.72 3.70 0.11
C ASP A 185 1.61 5.15 -0.41
N GLU A 186 0.38 5.59 -0.63
CA GLU A 186 0.05 6.88 -1.24
C GLU A 186 0.64 7.08 -2.66
N SER A 187 0.53 6.04 -3.50
CA SER A 187 1.14 6.01 -4.84
C SER A 187 0.62 7.06 -5.84
N HIS A 188 -0.49 7.74 -5.52
CA HIS A 188 -0.99 8.88 -6.31
C HIS A 188 0.01 10.06 -6.37
N HIS A 189 0.91 10.17 -5.39
CA HIS A 189 2.00 11.15 -5.42
C HIS A 189 3.16 10.77 -6.34
N VAL A 190 3.19 9.52 -6.82
CA VAL A 190 4.18 9.04 -7.79
C VAL A 190 3.68 9.26 -9.21
N ASN A 191 2.38 9.08 -9.44
CA ASN A 191 1.86 8.83 -10.79
C ASN A 191 0.84 9.85 -11.33
N THR A 192 0.46 10.88 -10.57
CA THR A 192 -0.57 11.84 -11.00
C THR A 192 -0.09 13.29 -10.96
N PHE A 193 -0.12 13.95 -12.11
CA PHE A 193 0.17 15.37 -12.27
C PHE A 193 -0.98 16.19 -11.67
N THR A 194 -0.87 16.62 -10.42
CA THR A 194 -1.78 17.65 -9.90
C THR A 194 -1.61 18.93 -10.72
N LYS A 195 -2.73 19.54 -11.17
CA LYS A 195 -2.81 20.69 -12.10
C LYS A 195 -1.97 21.93 -11.73
N ASN A 196 -1.42 22.02 -10.51
CA ASN A 196 -0.74 23.22 -10.00
C ASN A 196 0.78 23.04 -9.74
N ARG A 197 1.43 21.99 -10.24
CA ARG A 197 2.89 21.82 -10.10
C ARG A 197 3.68 22.52 -11.21
N THR A 198 4.84 23.08 -10.87
CA THR A 198 5.77 23.69 -11.84
C THR A 198 6.32 22.62 -12.80
N LYS A 199 6.88 23.03 -13.95
CA LYS A 199 7.50 22.08 -14.90
C LYS A 199 8.62 21.27 -14.24
N GLU A 200 9.46 21.92 -13.44
CA GLU A 200 10.58 21.30 -12.73
C GLU A 200 10.12 20.24 -11.73
N GLU A 201 9.09 20.51 -10.94
CA GLU A 201 8.52 19.54 -9.99
C GLU A 201 8.00 18.28 -10.69
N LYS A 202 7.45 18.42 -11.90
CA LYS A 202 6.97 17.30 -12.71
C LYS A 202 8.12 16.45 -13.24
N GLU A 203 9.22 17.09 -13.64
CA GLU A 203 10.42 16.39 -14.12
C GLU A 203 11.11 15.61 -13.00
N ILE A 204 11.22 16.21 -11.82
CA ILE A 204 11.76 15.56 -10.62
C ILE A 204 10.90 14.36 -10.21
N GLN A 205 9.58 14.50 -10.20
CA GLN A 205 8.70 13.37 -9.88
C GLN A 205 8.82 12.24 -10.91
N LYS A 206 8.93 12.59 -12.19
CA LYS A 206 9.13 11.62 -13.27
C LYS A 206 10.49 10.91 -13.16
N SER A 207 11.54 11.59 -12.73
CA SER A 207 12.84 10.95 -12.51
C SER A 207 12.77 9.95 -11.36
N TRP A 208 12.05 10.28 -10.28
CA TRP A 208 11.82 9.35 -9.17
C TRP A 208 11.03 8.10 -9.59
N GLU A 209 9.95 8.27 -10.34
CA GLU A 209 9.17 7.14 -10.89
C GLU A 209 10.07 6.26 -11.78
N THR A 210 10.89 6.90 -12.63
CA THR A 210 11.81 6.18 -13.52
C THR A 210 12.80 5.33 -12.73
N SER A 211 13.39 5.84 -11.64
CA SER A 211 14.29 5.05 -10.79
C SER A 211 13.61 3.85 -10.15
N ILE A 212 12.38 4.02 -9.65
CA ILE A 212 11.60 2.91 -9.06
C ILE A 212 11.30 1.86 -10.12
N MET A 213 10.82 2.29 -11.29
CA MET A 213 10.48 1.36 -12.38
C MET A 213 11.72 0.65 -12.91
N ASN A 214 12.87 1.33 -13.02
CA ASN A 214 14.13 0.69 -13.40
C ASN A 214 14.52 -0.40 -12.39
N ALA A 215 14.50 -0.09 -11.09
CA ALA A 215 14.79 -1.08 -10.03
C ALA A 215 13.79 -2.25 -10.05
N PHE A 216 12.50 -1.98 -10.29
CA PHE A 216 11.48 -3.02 -10.41
C PHE A 216 11.72 -3.94 -11.62
N TYR A 217 12.10 -3.37 -12.77
CA TYR A 217 12.36 -4.13 -13.99
C TYR A 217 13.72 -4.84 -14.01
N SER A 218 14.64 -4.50 -13.11
CA SER A 218 15.94 -5.19 -12.94
C SER A 218 15.80 -6.69 -12.67
N ASN A 219 14.68 -7.14 -12.10
CA ASN A 219 14.43 -8.56 -11.86
C ASN A 219 12.97 -8.93 -12.20
N LYS A 220 12.79 -9.83 -13.17
CA LYS A 220 11.48 -10.24 -13.69
C LYS A 220 10.57 -10.90 -12.65
N ASN A 221 11.14 -11.41 -11.56
CA ASN A 221 10.39 -12.01 -10.47
C ASN A 221 10.04 -11.00 -9.38
N SER A 222 10.44 -9.73 -9.49
CA SER A 222 10.03 -8.69 -8.55
C SER A 222 8.56 -8.34 -8.72
N ILE A 223 7.93 -7.89 -7.62
CA ILE A 223 6.50 -7.56 -7.55
C ILE A 223 6.35 -6.10 -7.12
N LEU A 224 5.42 -5.36 -7.72
CA LEU A 224 5.06 -4.00 -7.31
C LEU A 224 3.62 -3.94 -6.81
N LEU A 225 3.46 -3.64 -5.52
CA LEU A 225 2.20 -3.46 -4.82
C LEU A 225 2.01 -1.97 -4.51
N GLU A 226 1.09 -1.33 -5.20
CA GLU A 226 0.72 0.05 -4.95
C GLU A 226 -0.56 0.14 -4.13
N PHE A 227 -0.61 1.08 -3.18
CA PHE A 227 -1.77 1.39 -2.36
C PHE A 227 -2.06 2.89 -2.47
N THR A 228 -3.31 3.23 -2.74
CA THR A 228 -3.73 4.64 -2.82
C THR A 228 -5.16 4.83 -2.40
N ALA A 229 -5.48 5.97 -1.78
CA ALA A 229 -6.86 6.37 -1.54
C ALA A 229 -7.45 7.26 -2.63
N THR A 230 -6.61 7.72 -3.56
CA THR A 230 -6.91 8.80 -4.50
C THR A 230 -6.37 8.43 -5.88
N ALA A 231 -7.07 7.54 -6.57
CA ALA A 231 -6.85 7.34 -8.01
C ALA A 231 -7.80 8.24 -8.80
N ASP A 232 -7.29 9.22 -9.55
CA ASP A 232 -8.13 10.06 -10.42
C ASP A 232 -8.48 9.32 -11.71
N LEU A 233 -9.32 8.29 -11.59
CA LEU A 233 -9.77 7.46 -12.71
C LEU A 233 -10.64 8.21 -13.72
N LYS A 234 -10.93 9.49 -13.50
CA LYS A 234 -11.60 10.36 -14.49
C LYS A 234 -10.62 10.86 -15.55
N ASP A 235 -9.33 10.93 -15.24
CA ASP A 235 -8.29 11.21 -16.22
C ASP A 235 -8.04 9.95 -17.06
N LYS A 236 -8.26 10.04 -18.38
CA LYS A 236 -8.09 8.92 -19.31
C LYS A 236 -6.67 8.32 -19.26
N ASN A 237 -5.65 9.13 -19.02
CA ASN A 237 -4.26 8.63 -18.95
C ASN A 237 -4.05 7.76 -17.71
N VAL A 238 -4.63 8.18 -16.58
CA VAL A 238 -4.57 7.43 -15.31
C VAL A 238 -5.41 6.16 -15.44
N GLU A 239 -6.60 6.28 -16.01
CA GLU A 239 -7.50 5.17 -16.27
C GLU A 239 -6.82 4.09 -17.12
N GLU A 240 -6.21 4.47 -18.25
CA GLU A 240 -5.52 3.54 -19.15
C GLU A 240 -4.28 2.92 -18.50
N LYS A 241 -3.46 3.71 -17.80
CA LYS A 241 -2.26 3.23 -17.09
C LYS A 241 -2.60 2.16 -16.04
N TYR A 242 -3.71 2.30 -15.32
CA TYR A 242 -4.07 1.41 -14.21
C TYR A 242 -5.17 0.41 -14.51
N ARG A 243 -5.77 0.43 -15.71
CA ARG A 243 -6.90 -0.44 -16.08
C ARG A 243 -6.62 -1.90 -15.79
N ASP A 244 -5.42 -2.35 -16.13
CA ASP A 244 -4.96 -3.73 -15.96
C ASP A 244 -4.22 -3.99 -14.64
N LYS A 245 -4.21 -3.02 -13.71
CA LYS A 245 -3.47 -3.10 -12.44
C LYS A 245 -4.36 -3.01 -11.21
N ILE A 246 -5.50 -2.32 -11.30
CA ILE A 246 -6.41 -2.17 -10.15
C ILE A 246 -6.96 -3.55 -9.77
N ILE A 247 -6.45 -4.09 -8.68
CA ILE A 247 -6.78 -5.44 -8.20
C ILE A 247 -7.99 -5.40 -7.27
N TYR A 248 -8.19 -4.29 -6.58
CA TYR A 248 -9.33 -4.05 -5.71
C TYR A 248 -9.68 -2.56 -5.72
N ASN A 249 -10.96 -2.24 -5.93
CA ASN A 249 -11.46 -0.89 -6.05
C ASN A 249 -12.53 -0.62 -4.97
N TYR A 250 -12.11 0.03 -3.88
CA TYR A 250 -12.91 0.28 -2.70
C TYR A 250 -12.76 1.75 -2.24
N PRO A 251 -13.23 2.71 -3.05
CA PRO A 251 -13.11 4.13 -2.76
C PRO A 251 -13.98 4.54 -1.55
N LEU A 252 -13.86 5.81 -1.14
CA LEU A 252 -14.57 6.35 0.01
C LEU A 252 -16.09 6.14 -0.05
N LYS A 253 -16.68 6.13 -1.27
CA LYS A 253 -18.11 5.85 -1.46
C LYS A 253 -18.48 4.45 -0.93
N ASN A 254 -17.81 3.41 -1.40
CA ASN A 254 -18.04 2.03 -0.96
C ASN A 254 -17.74 1.84 0.53
N PHE A 255 -16.70 2.52 1.04
CA PHE A 255 -16.36 2.48 2.46
C PHE A 255 -17.46 3.09 3.35
N ARG A 256 -18.16 4.11 2.86
CA ARG A 256 -19.35 4.69 3.53
C ARG A 256 -20.55 3.76 3.45
N GLU A 257 -20.86 3.27 2.26
CA GLU A 257 -22.04 2.40 2.02
C GLU A 257 -22.00 1.10 2.84
N SER A 258 -20.80 0.62 3.18
CA SER A 258 -20.58 -0.56 4.01
C SER A 258 -20.59 -0.30 5.53
N GLY A 259 -20.80 0.94 5.97
CA GLY A 259 -20.98 1.27 7.40
C GLY A 259 -19.70 1.26 8.26
N TYR A 260 -18.52 1.13 7.65
CA TYR A 260 -17.24 1.03 8.38
C TYR A 260 -16.57 2.38 8.68
N THR A 261 -17.14 3.49 8.21
CA THR A 261 -16.69 4.85 8.53
C THR A 261 -17.81 5.64 9.19
N LYS A 262 -17.44 6.59 10.06
CA LYS A 262 -18.37 7.62 10.52
C LYS A 262 -18.84 8.45 9.32
N ASP A 263 -20.12 8.79 9.30
CA ASP A 263 -20.66 9.74 8.33
C ASP A 263 -20.10 11.13 8.61
N PHE A 264 -19.44 11.69 7.61
CA PHE A 264 -19.03 13.09 7.63
C PHE A 264 -19.75 13.81 6.49
N VAL A 265 -20.70 14.66 6.87
CA VAL A 265 -21.34 15.61 5.97
C VAL A 265 -20.35 16.74 5.75
N ASN A 266 -19.67 16.73 4.60
CA ASN A 266 -18.80 17.82 4.20
C ASN A 266 -19.68 19.01 3.78
N PHE A 267 -19.85 19.98 4.67
CA PHE A 267 -20.41 21.29 4.31
C PHE A 267 -19.35 22.10 3.56
N SER A 268 -19.31 21.99 2.23
CA SER A 268 -18.55 22.92 1.40
C SER A 268 -19.37 24.19 1.17
N ILE A 269 -19.10 25.23 1.95
CA ILE A 269 -19.74 26.54 1.76
C ILE A 269 -18.82 27.37 0.88
N ASN A 270 -19.26 27.71 -0.34
CA ASN A 270 -18.54 28.60 -1.23
C ASN A 270 -18.63 30.04 -0.70
N THR A 271 -17.80 30.36 0.29
CA THR A 271 -17.74 31.66 0.96
C THR A 271 -16.33 32.21 0.95
N ASP A 272 -16.23 33.53 1.06
CA ASP A 272 -14.98 34.26 1.20
C ASP A 272 -14.30 33.96 2.56
N THR A 273 -13.02 34.29 2.66
CA THR A 273 -12.16 33.96 3.82
C THR A 273 -12.75 34.46 5.14
N TRP A 274 -13.38 35.64 5.14
CA TRP A 274 -13.99 36.20 6.34
C TRP A 274 -15.17 35.34 6.83
N LYS A 275 -16.11 35.02 5.94
CA LYS A 275 -17.26 34.15 6.26
C LYS A 275 -16.82 32.75 6.69
N ARG A 276 -15.78 32.18 6.08
CA ARG A 276 -15.21 30.89 6.52
C ARG A 276 -14.63 30.98 7.93
N THR A 277 -13.93 32.07 8.24
CA THR A 277 -13.37 32.33 9.58
C THR A 277 -14.50 32.44 10.60
N LEU A 278 -15.55 33.19 10.29
CA LEU A 278 -16.72 33.33 11.16
C LEU A 278 -17.43 31.99 11.41
N ILE A 279 -17.65 31.20 10.35
CA ILE A 279 -18.24 29.86 10.46
C ILE A 279 -17.38 28.96 11.37
N ALA A 280 -16.05 28.99 11.21
CA ALA A 280 -15.14 28.21 12.03
C ALA A 280 -15.19 28.62 13.51
N LEU A 281 -15.23 29.93 13.80
CA LEU A 281 -15.38 30.46 15.16
C LEU A 281 -16.71 30.03 15.79
N ILE A 282 -17.82 30.17 15.06
CA ILE A 282 -19.15 29.77 15.54
C ILE A 282 -19.20 28.26 15.81
N LEU A 283 -18.66 27.43 14.91
CA LEU A 283 -18.64 25.98 15.10
C LEU A 283 -17.77 25.55 16.28
N ASN A 284 -16.64 26.24 16.50
CA ASN A 284 -15.78 25.98 17.65
C ASN A 284 -16.50 26.31 18.96
N GLU A 285 -17.13 27.48 19.02
CA GLU A 285 -17.89 27.93 20.18
C GLU A 285 -19.11 27.04 20.46
N TYR A 286 -19.86 26.67 19.42
CA TYR A 286 -21.00 25.75 19.52
C TYR A 286 -20.56 24.37 20.05
N ARG A 287 -19.44 23.83 19.56
CA ARG A 287 -18.88 22.58 20.09
C ARG A 287 -18.51 22.74 21.56
N ARG A 288 -17.87 23.86 21.94
CA ARG A 288 -17.51 24.14 23.33
C ARG A 288 -18.74 24.11 24.25
N PHE A 289 -19.85 24.72 23.84
CA PHE A 289 -21.12 24.67 24.58
C PHE A 289 -21.75 23.27 24.61
N LEU A 290 -21.80 22.56 23.49
CA LEU A 290 -22.31 21.19 23.47
C LEU A 290 -21.57 20.26 24.43
N PHE A 291 -20.25 20.43 24.56
CA PHE A 291 -19.43 19.60 25.45
C PHE A 291 -19.34 20.12 26.88
N SER A 292 -19.83 21.33 27.19
CA SER A 292 -19.94 21.79 28.58
C SER A 292 -21.09 21.13 29.34
N ASP A 293 -22.10 20.62 28.63
CA ASP A 293 -23.26 19.93 29.22
C ASP A 293 -23.07 18.41 29.38
N CYS A 294 -21.95 17.85 28.89
CA CYS A 294 -21.60 16.44 29.02
C CYS A 294 -20.66 16.15 30.20
N GLY A 295 -20.74 16.95 31.27
CA GLY A 295 -20.07 16.69 32.55
C GLY A 295 -20.57 15.43 33.23
#